data_AF-A0A7K1E044-F1
#
_entry.id   AF-A0A7K1E044-F1
#
_cell.length_a   1.000
_cell.length_b   1.000
_cell.length_c   1.000
_cell.angle_alpha   90.00
_cell.angle_beta   90.00
_cell.angle_gamma   90.00
#
_symmetry.space_group_name_H-M   'P 1'
#
loop_
_entity.id
_entity.type
_entity.pdbx_description
1 polymer ?
#
loop_
_entity_poly.entity_id
_entity_poly.type
_entity_poly.pdbx_seq_one_letter_code
_entity_poly.pdbx_strand_id
1 'polypeptide(L)'
;MSVATSPIRHPDTSSPDVMRLRGWWLVVLNVVVPGSAQALAGNRRLGRIGLMSTIIGWVVVVLTILIGLISREFLSGLAVNFFILLLLQAALIYYCVLWIVLTLDTLRLVKFVKIEVRPRAWIAAVSVVLLTVTAGGAAWGASTAGSLNAGLSGLTGGGSIFDLAPSDPPIDGQYNILVLGGDSGPDREGVRTDTIQVVSVNAESGQATIIGMPRDLHDAPFSDGSPMWSIYPNGYTEYDADFCVEFACLNTIYTDIELNHPELYPDAVASGSSPGIEAVRDAAEGITGLTIPYFALIDMQGAVDLIDA
;
A
#
# COMPACT_ATOMS: atom_id res chain seq x y z
N MET A 1 -27.23 -19.80 53.58
CA MET A 1 -26.08 -19.19 52.88
C MET A 1 -26.43 -19.08 51.42
N SER A 2 -26.72 -17.87 50.93
CA SER A 2 -27.09 -17.62 49.54
C SER A 2 -25.87 -17.85 48.64
N VAL A 3 -25.83 -19.00 47.96
CA VAL A 3 -24.90 -19.19 46.84
C VAL A 3 -25.36 -18.20 45.78
N ALA A 4 -24.63 -17.09 45.64
CA ALA A 4 -24.76 -16.22 44.49
C ALA A 4 -24.41 -17.07 43.25
N THR A 5 -25.42 -17.68 42.65
CA THR A 5 -25.31 -18.49 41.44
C THR A 5 -24.94 -17.54 40.31
N SER A 6 -23.64 -17.38 40.03
CA SER A 6 -23.17 -16.60 38.88
C SER A 6 -23.67 -17.30 37.59
N PRO A 7 -24.76 -16.81 36.96
CA PRO A 7 -25.44 -17.56 35.91
C PRO A 7 -24.63 -17.60 34.61
N ILE A 8 -23.63 -16.73 34.47
CA ILE A 8 -22.70 -16.69 33.34
C ILE A 8 -21.59 -17.74 33.48
N ARG A 9 -21.04 -17.92 34.69
CA ARG A 9 -19.93 -18.85 34.92
C ARG A 9 -20.41 -20.27 35.26
N HIS A 10 -21.50 -20.36 36.02
CA HIS A 10 -22.11 -21.61 36.47
C HIS A 10 -23.61 -21.57 36.16
N PRO A 11 -24.02 -21.66 34.87
CA PRO A 11 -25.42 -21.66 34.51
C PRO A 11 -26.13 -22.92 35.02
N ASP A 12 -27.40 -22.76 35.38
CA ASP A 12 -28.31 -23.90 35.48
C ASP A 12 -28.56 -24.44 34.06
N THR A 13 -27.94 -25.57 33.75
CA THR A 13 -28.03 -26.16 32.42
C THR A 13 -29.34 -26.90 32.14
N SER A 14 -30.24 -26.97 33.12
CA SER A 14 -31.58 -27.53 32.96
C SER A 14 -32.58 -26.52 32.41
N SER A 15 -32.30 -25.21 32.52
CA SER A 15 -33.15 -24.13 32.03
C SER A 15 -32.72 -23.65 30.63
N PRO A 16 -33.54 -23.85 29.58
CA PRO A 16 -33.22 -23.39 28.22
C PRO A 16 -33.16 -21.87 28.10
N ASP A 17 -34.01 -21.14 28.85
CA ASP A 17 -34.02 -19.66 28.85
C ASP A 17 -32.73 -19.06 29.40
N VAL A 18 -32.19 -19.62 30.49
CA VAL A 18 -30.91 -19.20 31.08
C VAL A 18 -29.76 -19.47 30.10
N MET A 19 -29.77 -20.63 29.45
CA MET A 19 -28.77 -20.98 28.43
C MET A 19 -28.85 -20.09 27.19
N ARG A 20 -30.06 -19.69 26.76
CA ARG A 20 -30.28 -18.74 25.66
C ARG A 20 -29.71 -17.36 25.98
N LEU A 21 -30.09 -16.78 27.12
CA LEU A 21 -29.62 -15.45 27.54
C LEU A 21 -28.09 -15.43 27.71
N ARG A 22 -27.55 -16.45 28.35
CA ARG A 22 -26.10 -16.62 28.48
C ARG A 22 -25.40 -16.71 27.13
N GLY A 23 -25.98 -17.46 26.18
CA GLY A 23 -25.43 -17.59 24.84
C GLY A 23 -25.28 -16.25 24.13
N TRP A 24 -26.34 -15.44 24.14
CA TRP A 24 -26.32 -14.08 23.57
C TRP A 24 -25.31 -13.17 24.26
N TRP A 25 -25.28 -13.15 25.59
CA TRP A 25 -24.32 -12.34 26.34
C TRP A 25 -22.88 -12.71 26.00
N LEU A 26 -22.54 -13.99 25.90
CA LEU A 26 -21.19 -14.43 25.56
C LEU A 26 -20.80 -14.00 24.14
N VAL A 27 -21.71 -14.08 23.17
CA VAL A 27 -21.45 -13.64 21.79
C VAL A 27 -21.26 -12.12 21.72
N VAL A 28 -22.16 -11.34 22.34
CA VAL A 28 -22.06 -9.87 22.36
C VAL A 28 -20.77 -9.42 23.05
N LEU A 29 -20.46 -10.00 24.21
CA LEU A 29 -19.25 -9.68 24.96
C LEU A 29 -17.98 -10.01 24.18
N ASN A 30 -17.95 -11.14 23.45
CA ASN A 30 -16.81 -11.50 22.60
C ASN A 30 -16.56 -10.49 21.48
N VAL A 31 -17.62 -9.83 20.96
CA VAL A 31 -17.47 -8.83 19.91
C VAL A 31 -17.05 -7.47 20.47
N VAL A 32 -17.75 -6.99 21.50
CA VAL A 32 -17.51 -5.64 22.04
C VAL A 32 -16.17 -5.58 22.77
N VAL A 33 -15.82 -6.63 23.51
CA VAL A 33 -14.57 -6.73 24.25
C VAL A 33 -14.01 -8.16 24.08
N PRO A 34 -13.26 -8.43 23.00
CA PRO A 34 -12.63 -9.73 22.78
C PRO A 34 -11.86 -10.21 24.02
N GLY A 35 -12.04 -11.48 24.41
CA GLY A 35 -11.44 -12.06 25.61
C GLY A 35 -12.29 -11.97 26.88
N SER A 36 -13.31 -11.10 26.91
CA SER A 36 -14.20 -10.97 28.07
C SER A 36 -15.02 -12.24 28.33
N ALA A 37 -15.54 -12.88 27.28
CA ALA A 37 -16.30 -14.13 27.38
C ALA A 37 -15.47 -15.27 28.03
N GLN A 38 -14.20 -15.40 27.66
CA GLN A 38 -13.28 -16.40 28.18
C GLN A 38 -12.82 -16.06 29.60
N ALA A 39 -12.65 -14.77 29.93
CA ALA A 39 -12.35 -14.33 31.28
C ALA A 39 -13.51 -14.64 32.26
N LEU A 40 -14.76 -14.48 31.80
CA LEU A 40 -15.97 -14.69 32.58
C LEU A 40 -16.36 -16.16 32.73
N ALA A 41 -16.36 -16.91 31.62
CA ALA A 41 -16.94 -18.25 31.56
C ALA A 41 -15.95 -19.37 31.19
N GLY A 42 -14.71 -19.04 30.79
CA GLY A 42 -13.74 -19.99 30.24
C GLY A 42 -12.35 -19.91 30.89
N ASN A 43 -11.31 -20.02 30.06
CA ASN A 43 -9.93 -20.00 30.52
C ASN A 43 -9.43 -18.58 30.75
N ARG A 44 -9.04 -18.28 31.99
CA ARG A 44 -8.50 -16.97 32.40
C ARG A 44 -7.24 -16.54 31.65
N ARG A 45 -6.41 -17.48 31.18
CA ARG A 45 -5.20 -17.15 30.41
C ARG A 45 -5.57 -16.60 29.03
N LEU A 46 -6.46 -17.30 28.31
CA LEU A 46 -6.96 -16.85 27.01
C LEU A 46 -7.76 -15.54 27.12
N GLY A 47 -8.61 -15.42 28.15
CA GLY A 47 -9.34 -14.19 28.40
C GLY A 47 -8.43 -13.00 28.68
N ARG A 48 -7.32 -13.20 29.41
CA ARG A 48 -6.33 -12.13 29.65
C ARG A 48 -5.65 -11.68 28.36
N ILE A 49 -5.27 -12.62 27.49
CA ILE A 49 -4.66 -12.28 26.20
C ILE A 49 -5.64 -11.43 25.38
N GLY A 50 -6.88 -11.89 25.20
CA GLY A 50 -7.88 -11.13 24.45
C GLY A 50 -8.17 -9.74 25.03
N LEU A 51 -8.27 -9.62 26.35
CA LEU A 51 -8.49 -8.34 27.02
C LEU A 51 -7.30 -7.38 26.87
N MET A 52 -6.08 -7.87 27.02
CA MET A 52 -4.87 -7.06 26.82
C MET A 52 -4.77 -6.59 25.37
N SER A 53 -5.01 -7.47 24.40
CA SER A 53 -5.04 -7.10 22.99
C SER A 53 -6.13 -6.06 22.71
N THR A 54 -7.32 -6.18 23.32
CA THR A 54 -8.37 -5.16 23.17
C THR A 54 -7.91 -3.80 23.68
N ILE A 55 -7.25 -3.74 24.83
CA ILE A 55 -6.72 -2.47 25.38
C ILE A 55 -5.63 -1.90 24.48
N ILE A 56 -4.69 -2.74 24.03
CA ILE A 56 -3.61 -2.31 23.11
C ILE A 56 -4.20 -1.76 21.81
N GLY A 57 -5.19 -2.45 21.23
CA GLY A 57 -5.87 -1.99 20.02
C GLY A 57 -6.50 -0.62 20.19
N TRP A 58 -7.22 -0.38 21.30
CA TRP A 58 -7.80 0.93 21.59
C TRP A 58 -6.74 2.02 21.83
N VAL A 59 -5.63 1.70 22.52
CA VAL A 59 -4.53 2.64 22.70
C VAL A 59 -3.94 3.03 21.35
N VAL A 60 -3.71 2.07 20.45
CA VAL A 60 -3.23 2.36 19.08
C VAL A 60 -4.22 3.24 18.34
N VAL A 61 -5.51 2.95 18.36
CA VAL A 61 -6.55 3.79 17.71
C VAL A 61 -6.53 5.22 18.25
N VAL A 62 -6.47 5.39 19.57
CA VAL A 62 -6.41 6.72 20.20
C VAL A 62 -5.13 7.46 19.83
N LEU A 63 -3.98 6.79 19.86
CA LEU A 63 -2.71 7.38 19.45
C LEU A 63 -2.74 7.82 17.98
N THR A 64 -3.26 6.99 17.09
CA THR A 64 -3.41 7.33 15.66
C THR A 64 -4.29 8.58 15.47
N ILE A 65 -5.42 8.67 16.19
CA ILE A 65 -6.30 9.85 16.14
C ILE A 65 -5.58 11.09 16.67
N LEU A 66 -4.92 10.98 17.82
CA LEU A 66 -4.19 12.11 18.43
C LEU A 66 -3.06 12.60 17.51
N ILE A 67 -2.28 11.69 16.93
CA ILE A 67 -1.23 12.03 15.97
C ILE A 67 -1.84 12.73 14.75
N GLY A 68 -2.93 12.19 14.18
CA GLY A 68 -3.60 12.82 13.03
C GLY A 68 -4.19 14.20 13.30
N LEU A 69 -4.53 14.51 14.57
CA LEU A 69 -4.97 15.84 14.99
C LEU A 69 -3.79 16.82 15.21
N ILE A 70 -2.63 16.32 15.62
CA ILE A 70 -1.44 17.14 15.90
C ILE A 70 -0.61 17.40 14.63
N SER A 71 -0.33 16.35 13.85
CA SER A 71 0.43 16.43 12.60
C SER A 71 -0.07 15.38 11.61
N ARG A 72 -0.82 15.85 10.61
CA ARG A 72 -1.29 15.00 9.50
C ARG A 72 -0.12 14.49 8.66
N GLU A 73 0.87 15.35 8.44
CA GLU A 73 2.08 15.03 7.67
C GLU A 73 2.87 13.86 8.29
N PHE A 74 3.07 13.89 9.61
CA PHE A 74 3.73 12.80 10.31
C PHE A 74 2.94 11.49 10.21
N LEU A 75 1.60 11.56 10.31
CA LEU A 75 0.75 10.38 10.17
C LEU A 75 0.81 9.79 8.74
N SER A 76 0.78 10.64 7.71
CA SER A 76 0.93 10.18 6.31
C SER A 76 2.30 9.56 6.07
N GLY A 77 3.37 10.11 6.64
CA GLY A 77 4.70 9.52 6.57
C GLY A 77 4.78 8.14 7.22
N LEU A 78 4.12 7.93 8.36
CA LEU A 78 4.01 6.60 8.99
C LEU A 78 3.20 5.62 8.14
N ALA A 79 2.15 6.09 7.47
CA ALA A 79 1.25 5.25 6.67
C ALA A 79 1.92 4.66 5.42
N VAL A 80 2.97 5.30 4.92
CA VAL A 80 3.77 4.82 3.77
C VAL A 80 5.13 4.26 4.20
N ASN A 81 5.40 4.16 5.50
CA ASN A 81 6.66 3.61 5.97
C ASN A 81 6.63 2.08 5.94
N PHE A 82 7.63 1.48 5.28
CA PHE A 82 7.74 0.03 5.13
C PHE A 82 7.65 -0.76 6.44
N PHE A 83 8.42 -0.35 7.46
CA PHE A 83 8.46 -1.05 8.74
C PHE A 83 7.14 -0.93 9.50
N ILE A 84 6.49 0.23 9.43
CA ILE A 84 5.19 0.46 10.05
C ILE A 84 4.11 -0.38 9.36
N LEU A 85 4.09 -0.43 8.02
CA LEU A 85 3.18 -1.27 7.26
C LEU A 85 3.40 -2.77 7.53
N LEU A 86 4.66 -3.21 7.67
CA LEU A 86 4.99 -4.59 8.02
C LEU A 86 4.47 -4.94 9.43
N LEU A 87 4.71 -4.07 10.41
CA LEU A 87 4.21 -4.25 11.77
C LEU A 87 2.68 -4.23 11.82
N LEU A 88 2.05 -3.34 11.04
CA LEU A 88 0.60 -3.26 10.91
C LEU A 88 0.02 -4.55 10.30
N GLN A 89 0.62 -5.05 9.21
CA GLN A 89 0.23 -6.31 8.60
C GLN A 89 0.33 -7.47 9.58
N ALA A 90 1.47 -7.61 10.27
CA ALA A 90 1.67 -8.65 11.27
C ALA A 90 0.65 -8.54 12.43
N ALA A 91 0.36 -7.32 12.88
CA ALA A 91 -0.65 -7.07 13.90
C ALA A 91 -2.06 -7.46 13.42
N LEU A 92 -2.44 -7.13 12.18
CA LEU A 92 -3.74 -7.48 11.62
C LEU A 92 -3.90 -9.00 11.44
N ILE A 93 -2.84 -9.70 11.00
CA ILE A 93 -2.82 -11.18 10.98
C ILE A 93 -3.02 -11.73 12.38
N TYR A 94 -2.31 -11.18 13.38
CA TYR A 94 -2.49 -11.56 14.77
C TYR A 94 -3.93 -11.37 15.26
N TYR A 95 -4.55 -10.21 14.98
CA TYR A 95 -5.95 -9.96 15.34
C TYR A 95 -6.93 -10.89 14.61
N CYS A 96 -6.69 -11.20 13.33
CA CYS A 96 -7.48 -12.16 12.58
C CYS A 96 -7.50 -13.53 13.29
N VAL A 97 -6.32 -14.06 13.62
CA VAL A 97 -6.18 -15.33 14.34
C VAL A 97 -6.82 -15.24 15.73
N LEU A 98 -6.60 -14.14 16.46
CA LEU A 98 -7.17 -13.92 17.78
C LEU A 98 -8.70 -13.97 17.75
N TRP A 99 -9.33 -13.28 16.79
CA TRP A 99 -10.79 -13.28 16.63
C TRP A 99 -11.35 -14.66 16.29
N ILE A 100 -10.68 -15.43 15.43
CA ILE A 100 -11.06 -16.82 15.13
C ILE A 100 -11.00 -17.67 16.40
N VAL A 101 -9.87 -17.65 17.11
CA VAL A 101 -9.66 -18.47 18.32
C VAL A 101 -10.67 -18.11 19.41
N LEU A 102 -10.85 -16.82 19.70
CA LEU A 102 -11.78 -16.37 20.74
C LEU A 102 -13.23 -16.66 20.37
N THR A 103 -13.61 -16.48 19.10
CA THR A 103 -14.99 -16.79 18.68
C THR A 103 -15.26 -18.28 18.77
N LEU A 104 -14.35 -19.15 18.30
CA LEU A 104 -14.50 -20.60 18.42
C LEU A 104 -14.59 -21.06 19.88
N ASP A 105 -13.75 -20.52 20.78
CA ASP A 105 -13.84 -20.83 22.21
C ASP A 105 -15.14 -20.30 22.83
N THR A 106 -15.61 -19.11 22.43
CA THR A 106 -16.91 -18.58 22.86
C THR A 106 -18.04 -19.52 22.45
N LEU A 107 -18.04 -19.99 21.21
CA LEU A 107 -19.02 -20.95 20.70
C LEU A 107 -19.00 -22.27 21.48
N ARG A 108 -17.82 -22.74 21.89
CA ARG A 108 -17.68 -23.87 22.81
C ARG A 108 -18.30 -23.57 24.18
N LEU A 109 -18.06 -22.39 24.74
CA LEU A 109 -18.58 -21.97 26.05
C LEU A 109 -20.10 -21.79 26.08
N VAL A 110 -20.71 -21.42 24.94
CA VAL A 110 -22.16 -21.30 24.76
C VAL A 110 -22.88 -22.64 25.00
N LYS A 111 -22.23 -23.78 24.73
CA LYS A 111 -22.81 -25.14 24.85
C LYS A 111 -24.12 -25.30 24.05
N PHE A 112 -24.05 -25.07 22.74
CA PHE A 112 -25.18 -25.09 21.80
C PHE A 112 -26.16 -26.26 21.92
N VAL A 113 -25.69 -27.44 22.31
CA VAL A 113 -26.54 -28.64 22.48
C VAL A 113 -27.62 -28.45 23.55
N LYS A 114 -27.41 -27.54 24.51
CA LYS A 114 -28.34 -27.27 25.62
C LYS A 114 -29.28 -26.08 25.36
N ILE A 115 -29.30 -25.55 24.13
CA ILE A 115 -30.15 -24.43 23.72
C ILE A 115 -31.26 -24.97 22.80
N GLU A 116 -32.46 -24.39 22.88
CA GLU A 116 -33.57 -24.68 21.97
C GLU A 116 -33.17 -24.54 20.48
N VAL A 117 -33.80 -25.34 19.61
CA VAL A 117 -33.41 -25.52 18.20
C VAL A 117 -33.41 -24.20 17.40
N ARG A 118 -34.43 -23.36 17.57
CA ARG A 118 -34.57 -22.08 16.85
C ARG A 118 -33.53 -21.02 17.27
N PRO A 119 -33.39 -20.68 18.57
CA PRO A 119 -32.36 -19.74 19.02
C PRO A 119 -30.93 -20.20 18.73
N ARG A 120 -30.68 -21.52 18.79
CA ARG A 120 -29.38 -22.11 18.46
C ARG A 120 -28.92 -21.75 17.05
N ALA A 121 -29.80 -21.83 16.06
CA ALA A 121 -29.48 -21.50 14.67
C ALA A 121 -29.12 -20.01 14.51
N TRP A 122 -29.88 -19.12 15.15
CA TRP A 122 -29.62 -17.68 15.12
C TRP A 122 -28.30 -17.29 15.78
N ILE A 123 -28.00 -17.84 16.96
CA ILE A 123 -26.73 -17.56 17.66
C ILE A 123 -25.54 -18.02 16.80
N ALA A 124 -25.65 -19.20 16.15
CA ALA A 124 -24.62 -19.68 15.24
C ALA A 124 -24.46 -18.78 14.01
N ALA A 125 -25.57 -18.45 13.33
CA ALA A 125 -25.55 -17.58 12.15
C ALA A 125 -24.96 -16.19 12.45
N VAL A 126 -25.39 -15.56 13.55
CA VAL A 126 -24.87 -14.27 13.98
C VAL A 126 -23.39 -14.36 14.35
N SER A 127 -22.95 -15.43 15.01
CA SER A 127 -21.53 -15.63 15.32
C SER A 127 -20.66 -15.79 14.07
N VAL A 128 -21.18 -16.47 13.04
CA VAL A 128 -20.50 -16.58 11.74
C VAL A 128 -20.40 -15.22 11.07
N VAL A 129 -21.50 -14.46 10.97
CA VAL A 129 -21.50 -13.12 10.38
C VAL A 129 -20.52 -12.21 11.11
N LEU A 130 -20.53 -12.21 12.45
CA LEU A 130 -19.62 -11.41 13.26
C LEU A 130 -18.16 -11.80 13.03
N LEU A 131 -17.88 -13.11 12.97
CA LEU A 131 -16.53 -13.59 12.69
C LEU A 131 -16.07 -13.19 11.28
N THR A 132 -16.95 -13.30 10.29
CA THR A 132 -16.65 -12.88 8.91
C THR A 132 -16.35 -11.38 8.86
N VAL A 133 -17.14 -10.54 9.54
CA VAL A 133 -16.90 -9.09 9.57
C VAL A 133 -15.57 -8.77 10.26
N THR A 134 -15.28 -9.40 11.40
CA THR A 134 -14.12 -9.01 12.21
C THR A 134 -12.83 -9.66 11.73
N ALA A 135 -12.78 -10.99 11.60
CA ALA A 135 -11.61 -11.69 11.09
C ALA A 135 -11.43 -11.45 9.60
N GLY A 136 -12.51 -11.36 8.82
CA GLY A 136 -12.43 -11.01 7.40
C GLY A 136 -11.97 -9.56 7.19
N GLY A 137 -12.44 -8.61 8.00
CA GLY A 137 -11.95 -7.23 7.97
C GLY A 137 -10.46 -7.14 8.33
N ALA A 138 -10.00 -7.88 9.34
CA ALA A 138 -8.59 -7.95 9.70
C ALA A 138 -7.74 -8.62 8.61
N ALA A 139 -8.23 -9.69 7.99
CA ALA A 139 -7.56 -10.37 6.88
C ALA A 139 -7.44 -9.48 5.65
N TRP A 140 -8.52 -8.77 5.29
CA TRP A 140 -8.52 -7.80 4.20
C TRP A 140 -7.56 -6.65 4.47
N GLY A 141 -7.56 -6.08 5.68
CA GLY A 141 -6.60 -5.05 6.05
C GLY A 141 -5.15 -5.54 5.98
N ALA A 142 -4.89 -6.80 6.37
CA ALA A 142 -3.56 -7.39 6.28
C ALA A 142 -3.12 -7.60 4.81
N SER A 143 -4.03 -8.05 3.93
CA SER A 143 -3.71 -8.16 2.50
C SER A 143 -3.43 -6.80 1.89
N THR A 144 -4.24 -5.77 2.19
CA THR A 144 -4.02 -4.42 1.69
C THR A 144 -2.69 -3.83 2.18
N ALA A 145 -2.36 -3.97 3.47
CA ALA A 145 -1.07 -3.54 4.00
C ALA A 145 0.10 -4.29 3.33
N GLY A 146 -0.09 -5.58 3.03
CA GLY A 146 0.87 -6.41 2.31
C GLY A 146 1.08 -5.96 0.85
N SER A 147 0.00 -5.75 0.10
CA SER A 147 0.07 -5.25 -1.30
C SER A 147 0.72 -3.87 -1.35
N LEU A 148 0.39 -2.97 -0.41
CA LEU A 148 1.06 -1.68 -0.30
C LEU A 148 2.58 -1.86 -0.08
N ASN A 149 2.98 -2.68 0.90
CA ASN A 149 4.40 -2.92 1.15
C ASN A 149 5.12 -3.58 -0.04
N ALA A 150 4.46 -4.50 -0.74
CA ALA A 150 4.99 -5.14 -1.93
C ALA A 150 5.17 -4.14 -3.07
N GLY A 151 4.19 -3.27 -3.32
CA GLY A 151 4.31 -2.18 -4.30
C GLY A 151 5.45 -1.23 -3.96
N LEU A 152 5.56 -0.82 -2.69
CA LEU A 152 6.67 0.01 -2.21
C LEU A 152 8.05 -0.67 -2.33
N SER A 153 8.12 -2.00 -2.32
CA SER A 153 9.38 -2.75 -2.46
C SER A 153 9.71 -3.12 -3.92
N GLY A 154 8.68 -3.23 -4.76
CA GLY A 154 8.80 -3.58 -6.19
C GLY A 154 9.21 -2.40 -7.05
N LEU A 155 8.82 -1.17 -6.67
CA LEU A 155 9.22 0.08 -7.31
C LEU A 155 10.73 0.42 -7.18
N THR A 156 11.51 -0.40 -6.48
CA THR A 156 12.87 -0.08 -6.00
C THR A 156 13.86 -1.23 -6.08
N GLY A 157 13.48 -2.37 -6.67
CA GLY A 157 14.38 -3.52 -6.81
C GLY A 157 14.92 -4.08 -5.48
N GLY A 158 14.15 -3.97 -4.38
CA GLY A 158 14.50 -4.52 -3.07
C GLY A 158 14.99 -3.50 -2.02
N GLY A 159 14.97 -2.20 -2.32
CA GLY A 159 15.06 -1.12 -1.31
C GLY A 159 13.69 -0.54 -0.96
N SER A 160 13.59 0.37 -0.01
CA SER A 160 12.38 1.18 0.21
C SER A 160 12.38 2.37 -0.75
N ILE A 161 11.24 2.81 -1.31
CA ILE A 161 11.13 4.14 -1.98
C ILE A 161 11.61 5.25 -1.04
N PHE A 162 11.53 4.97 0.26
CA PHE A 162 11.95 5.80 1.37
C PHE A 162 13.15 5.21 2.12
N ASP A 163 14.06 4.49 1.45
CA ASP A 163 15.40 4.25 2.02
C ASP A 163 16.14 5.59 2.06
N LEU A 164 15.77 6.40 3.06
CA LEU A 164 16.54 7.41 3.77
C LEU A 164 17.43 8.36 2.93
N ALA A 165 17.14 8.57 1.65
CA ALA A 165 17.48 9.82 0.99
C ALA A 165 16.46 10.85 1.48
N PRO A 166 16.88 12.00 2.03
CA PRO A 166 15.97 13.12 2.23
C PRO A 166 15.22 13.35 0.92
N SER A 167 13.88 13.40 0.95
CA SER A 167 13.17 13.94 -0.20
C SER A 167 13.71 15.35 -0.42
N ASP A 168 14.17 15.63 -1.63
CA ASP A 168 14.46 16.99 -2.02
C ASP A 168 13.25 17.89 -1.72
N PRO A 169 13.49 19.11 -1.23
CA PRO A 169 12.39 20.04 -1.00
C PRO A 169 11.63 20.26 -2.32
N PRO A 170 10.31 20.50 -2.25
CA PRO A 170 9.53 20.74 -3.45
C PRO A 170 10.08 21.95 -4.20
N ILE A 171 10.27 21.80 -5.51
CA ILE A 171 10.79 22.86 -6.38
C ILE A 171 9.60 23.71 -6.78
N ASP A 172 9.64 25.00 -6.44
CA ASP A 172 8.53 25.94 -6.64
C ASP A 172 7.18 25.43 -6.08
N GLY A 173 7.23 24.70 -4.96
CA GLY A 173 6.05 24.14 -4.30
C GLY A 173 5.47 22.89 -4.98
N GLN A 174 6.18 22.30 -5.94
CA GLN A 174 5.76 21.12 -6.69
C GLN A 174 6.74 19.95 -6.49
N TYR A 175 6.21 18.74 -6.45
CA TYR A 175 6.95 17.50 -6.68
C TYR A 175 6.70 17.04 -8.12
N ASN A 176 7.73 17.09 -8.95
CA ASN A 176 7.64 16.69 -10.35
C ASN A 176 8.28 15.30 -10.51
N ILE A 177 7.52 14.37 -11.11
CA ILE A 177 7.91 12.98 -11.29
C ILE A 177 7.74 12.62 -12.76
N LEU A 178 8.83 12.20 -13.41
CA LEU A 178 8.79 11.62 -14.75
C LEU A 178 8.29 10.16 -14.66
N VAL A 179 7.19 9.84 -15.32
CA VAL A 179 6.67 8.47 -15.38
C VAL A 179 6.83 7.95 -16.80
N LEU A 180 7.55 6.83 -16.91
CA LEU A 180 7.91 6.18 -18.15
C LEU A 180 7.28 4.78 -18.21
N GLY A 181 6.58 4.51 -19.31
CA GLY A 181 6.12 3.17 -19.66
C GLY A 181 7.07 2.57 -20.69
N GLY A 182 7.86 1.58 -20.28
CA GLY A 182 8.85 0.93 -21.13
C GLY A 182 8.31 -0.31 -21.85
N ASP A 183 8.60 -0.44 -23.14
CA ASP A 183 8.43 -1.69 -23.89
C ASP A 183 9.81 -2.34 -24.10
N SER A 184 10.15 -3.24 -23.18
CA SER A 184 11.39 -4.03 -23.13
C SER A 184 11.14 -5.51 -23.44
N GLY A 185 10.30 -5.80 -24.45
CA GLY A 185 10.00 -7.17 -24.84
C GLY A 185 11.25 -8.01 -25.14
N PRO A 186 11.23 -9.34 -24.88
CA PRO A 186 12.40 -10.22 -25.00
C PRO A 186 13.00 -10.30 -26.41
N ASP A 187 12.26 -9.83 -27.41
CA ASP A 187 12.67 -9.84 -28.82
C ASP A 187 13.38 -8.53 -29.24
N ARG A 188 13.71 -7.63 -28.30
CA ARG A 188 14.23 -6.29 -28.59
C ARG A 188 15.56 -5.99 -27.92
N GLU A 189 16.38 -5.23 -28.63
CA GLU A 189 17.53 -4.54 -28.06
C GLU A 189 17.09 -3.12 -27.63
N GLY A 190 17.20 -2.82 -26.34
CA GLY A 190 16.82 -1.53 -25.75
C GLY A 190 15.38 -1.45 -25.24
N VAL A 191 15.06 -0.31 -24.62
CA VAL A 191 13.72 0.01 -24.09
C VAL A 191 13.17 1.20 -24.87
N ARG A 192 11.94 1.09 -25.37
CA ARG A 192 11.20 2.22 -25.95
C ARG A 192 10.22 2.75 -24.93
N THR A 193 10.25 4.06 -24.69
CA THR A 193 9.35 4.70 -23.72
C THR A 193 8.04 5.09 -24.42
N ASP A 194 7.11 4.13 -24.50
CA ASP A 194 5.85 4.30 -25.21
C ASP A 194 4.83 5.16 -24.44
N THR A 195 5.04 5.32 -23.13
CA THR A 195 4.35 6.32 -22.29
C THR A 195 5.39 7.24 -21.69
N ILE A 196 5.22 8.55 -21.88
CA ILE A 196 6.09 9.58 -21.30
C ILE A 196 5.19 10.66 -20.72
N GLN A 197 5.26 10.87 -19.42
CA GLN A 197 4.43 11.87 -18.75
C GLN A 197 5.15 12.48 -17.55
N VAL A 198 4.90 13.75 -17.28
CA VAL A 198 5.31 14.41 -16.03
C VAL A 198 4.09 14.52 -15.12
N VAL A 199 4.18 13.96 -13.93
CA VAL A 199 3.21 14.11 -12.86
C VAL A 199 3.73 15.19 -11.91
N SER A 200 3.05 16.33 -11.88
CA SER A 200 3.37 17.46 -10.98
C SER A 200 2.36 17.51 -9.85
N VAL A 201 2.82 17.40 -8.60
CA VAL A 201 1.97 17.33 -7.40
C VAL A 201 2.25 18.53 -6.49
N ASN A 202 1.21 19.32 -6.20
CA ASN A 202 1.33 20.46 -5.30
C ASN A 202 1.58 19.98 -3.87
N ALA A 203 2.69 20.43 -3.28
CA ALA A 203 3.14 19.96 -1.97
C ALA A 203 2.19 20.35 -0.82
N GLU A 204 1.43 21.44 -0.97
CA GLU A 204 0.51 21.93 0.07
C GLU A 204 -0.90 21.31 -0.08
N SER A 205 -1.42 21.26 -1.30
CA SER A 205 -2.81 20.85 -1.56
C SER A 205 -2.97 19.39 -1.99
N GLY A 206 -1.89 18.72 -2.40
CA GLY A 206 -1.90 17.37 -2.96
C GLY A 206 -2.60 17.26 -4.32
N GLN A 207 -2.86 18.38 -5.02
CA GLN A 207 -3.46 18.35 -6.36
C GLN A 207 -2.41 17.90 -7.37
N ALA A 208 -2.77 16.94 -8.21
CA ALA A 208 -1.88 16.40 -9.25
C ALA A 208 -2.31 16.88 -10.64
N THR A 209 -1.34 17.31 -11.44
CA THR A 209 -1.48 17.57 -12.87
C THR A 209 -0.61 16.59 -13.63
N ILE A 210 -1.19 15.91 -14.63
CA ILE A 210 -0.48 14.95 -15.48
C ILE A 210 -0.31 15.57 -16.86
N ILE A 211 0.93 15.72 -17.30
CA ILE A 211 1.31 16.27 -18.60
C ILE A 211 1.85 15.11 -19.43
N GLY A 212 1.01 14.57 -20.32
CA GLY A 212 1.41 13.52 -21.25
C GLY A 212 2.14 14.10 -22.45
N MET A 213 3.25 13.46 -22.85
CA MET A 213 4.01 13.79 -24.05
C MET A 213 3.80 12.69 -25.10
N PRO A 214 3.38 13.04 -26.33
CA PRO A 214 3.25 12.07 -27.41
C PRO A 214 4.59 11.41 -27.74
N ARG A 215 4.59 10.09 -27.92
CA ARG A 215 5.79 9.31 -28.29
C ARG A 215 6.43 9.75 -29.62
N ASP A 216 5.62 10.31 -30.49
CA ASP A 216 5.93 10.81 -31.83
C ASP A 216 6.15 12.33 -31.83
N LEU A 217 6.31 12.95 -30.66
CA LEU A 217 6.65 14.38 -30.59
C LEU A 217 8.01 14.61 -31.26
N HIS A 218 7.98 15.44 -32.29
CA HIS A 218 9.15 15.91 -33.04
C HIS A 218 9.71 17.20 -32.45
N ASP A 219 10.94 17.51 -32.84
CA ASP A 219 11.64 18.74 -32.47
C ASP A 219 11.70 18.94 -30.95
N ALA A 220 11.92 17.85 -30.21
CA ALA A 220 11.94 17.89 -28.76
C ALA A 220 13.16 18.70 -28.29
N PRO A 221 12.97 19.81 -27.54
CA PRO A 221 14.07 20.54 -26.91
C PRO A 221 14.60 19.76 -25.70
N PHE A 222 15.79 20.12 -25.24
CA PHE A 222 16.38 19.62 -23.99
C PHE A 222 16.48 20.73 -22.94
N SER A 223 16.65 20.36 -21.68
CA SER A 223 16.91 21.29 -20.58
C SER A 223 18.18 22.11 -20.82
N ASP A 224 18.24 23.30 -20.22
CA ASP A 224 19.42 24.16 -20.29
C ASP A 224 20.64 23.45 -19.68
N GLY A 225 21.71 23.33 -20.46
CA GLY A 225 22.94 22.65 -20.02
C GLY A 225 22.94 21.13 -20.20
N SER A 226 21.88 20.56 -20.78
CA SER A 226 21.85 19.13 -21.15
C SER A 226 23.04 18.75 -22.04
N PRO A 227 23.71 17.61 -21.79
CA PRO A 227 24.76 17.10 -22.67
C PRO A 227 24.21 16.72 -24.06
N MET A 228 22.90 16.53 -24.21
CA MET A 228 22.24 16.24 -25.48
C MET A 228 22.48 17.34 -26.52
N TRP A 229 22.61 18.60 -26.09
CA TRP A 229 22.90 19.72 -27.01
C TRP A 229 24.25 19.57 -27.74
N SER A 230 25.17 18.73 -27.24
CA SER A 230 26.45 18.48 -27.90
C SER A 230 26.32 17.60 -29.15
N ILE A 231 25.34 16.70 -29.17
CA ILE A 231 25.07 15.78 -30.30
C ILE A 231 23.86 16.23 -31.12
N TYR A 232 22.89 16.91 -30.51
CA TYR A 232 21.66 17.40 -31.12
C TYR A 232 21.48 18.90 -30.86
N PRO A 233 22.26 19.78 -31.52
CA PRO A 233 22.27 21.22 -31.23
C PRO A 233 20.97 21.94 -31.57
N ASN A 234 20.11 21.34 -32.41
CA ASN A 234 18.81 21.90 -32.79
C ASN A 234 17.63 21.17 -32.14
N GLY A 235 17.88 20.31 -31.15
CA GLY A 235 16.88 19.43 -30.53
C GLY A 235 16.83 18.07 -31.23
N TYR A 236 15.95 17.19 -30.73
CA TYR A 236 15.78 15.84 -31.28
C TYR A 236 14.84 15.87 -32.49
N THR A 237 15.41 15.83 -33.70
CA THR A 237 14.70 15.99 -34.98
C THR A 237 14.97 14.82 -35.92
N GLU A 238 14.10 14.59 -36.91
CA GLU A 238 14.32 13.55 -37.95
C GLU A 238 15.57 13.79 -38.81
N TYR A 239 16.08 15.03 -38.85
CA TYR A 239 17.25 15.38 -39.65
C TYR A 239 18.56 15.09 -38.93
N ASP A 240 18.56 15.24 -37.61
CA ASP A 240 19.76 15.14 -36.79
C ASP A 240 19.85 13.79 -36.06
N ALA A 241 18.71 13.15 -35.72
CA ALA A 241 18.66 11.91 -34.95
C ALA A 241 18.21 10.70 -35.79
N ASP A 242 19.10 9.72 -35.96
CA ASP A 242 18.87 8.51 -36.77
C ASP A 242 17.66 7.66 -36.29
N PHE A 243 17.36 7.73 -34.99
CA PHE A 243 16.25 7.00 -34.37
C PHE A 243 14.93 7.78 -34.39
N CYS A 244 14.94 9.06 -34.77
CA CYS A 244 13.73 9.86 -34.91
C CYS A 244 13.16 9.69 -36.32
N VAL A 245 11.93 9.17 -36.41
CA VAL A 245 11.17 8.97 -37.64
C VAL A 245 9.72 9.41 -37.43
N GLU A 246 8.96 9.55 -38.53
CA GLU A 246 7.60 10.12 -38.56
C GLU A 246 6.69 9.64 -37.41
N PHE A 247 6.72 8.33 -37.09
CA PHE A 247 5.85 7.72 -36.08
C PHE A 247 6.54 7.39 -34.74
N ALA A 248 7.81 7.76 -34.57
CA ALA A 248 8.60 7.46 -33.39
C ALA A 248 9.77 8.43 -33.28
N CYS A 249 9.68 9.39 -32.36
CA CYS A 249 10.74 10.38 -32.16
C CYS A 249 11.07 10.48 -30.67
N LEU A 250 10.30 11.23 -29.87
CA LEU A 250 10.55 11.36 -28.42
C LEU A 250 10.78 10.03 -27.70
N ASN A 251 10.05 8.96 -28.06
CA ASN A 251 10.20 7.65 -27.42
C ASN A 251 11.48 6.89 -27.77
N THR A 252 12.22 7.33 -28.78
CA THR A 252 13.45 6.69 -29.22
C THR A 252 14.69 7.28 -28.56
N ILE A 253 14.58 8.47 -27.94
CA ILE A 253 15.67 9.10 -27.17
C ILE A 253 16.27 8.13 -26.15
N TYR A 254 15.42 7.40 -25.42
CA TYR A 254 15.91 6.39 -24.47
C TYR A 254 16.82 5.38 -25.16
N THR A 255 16.33 4.76 -26.23
CA THR A 255 17.03 3.68 -26.93
C THR A 255 18.33 4.19 -27.54
N ASP A 256 18.29 5.34 -28.18
CA ASP A 256 19.44 5.94 -28.84
C ASP A 256 20.57 6.23 -27.84
N ILE A 257 20.25 6.88 -26.71
CA ILE A 257 21.28 7.23 -25.72
C ILE A 257 21.77 6.01 -24.95
N GLU A 258 20.90 5.06 -24.62
CA GLU A 258 21.31 3.84 -23.93
C GLU A 258 22.28 2.99 -24.77
N LEU A 259 22.09 2.95 -26.10
CA LEU A 259 22.86 2.10 -27.01
C LEU A 259 24.08 2.82 -27.63
N ASN A 260 23.94 4.07 -28.03
CA ASN A 260 24.93 4.77 -28.86
C ASN A 260 25.73 5.83 -28.09
N HIS A 261 25.13 6.43 -27.06
CA HIS A 261 25.71 7.58 -26.34
C HIS A 261 25.66 7.47 -24.80
N PRO A 262 25.88 6.30 -24.18
CA PRO A 262 25.79 6.17 -22.72
C PRO A 262 26.83 7.02 -21.98
N GLU A 263 27.94 7.37 -22.64
CA GLU A 263 29.02 8.20 -22.11
C GLU A 263 28.60 9.65 -21.82
N LEU A 264 27.46 10.12 -22.33
CA LEU A 264 26.92 11.45 -22.01
C LEU A 264 26.44 11.55 -20.56
N TYR A 265 26.07 10.42 -19.95
CA TYR A 265 25.56 10.35 -18.58
C TYR A 265 26.33 9.32 -17.74
N PRO A 266 27.63 9.55 -17.48
CA PRO A 266 28.50 8.56 -16.84
C PRO A 266 28.08 8.21 -15.40
N ASP A 267 27.40 9.13 -14.72
CA ASP A 267 26.99 9.00 -13.32
C ASP A 267 25.56 8.45 -13.14
N ALA A 268 24.82 8.22 -14.24
CA ALA A 268 23.42 7.80 -14.19
C ALA A 268 23.25 6.47 -13.42
N VAL A 269 24.05 5.46 -13.75
CA VAL A 269 23.99 4.13 -13.11
C VAL A 269 24.36 4.21 -11.62
N ALA A 270 25.36 5.03 -11.28
CA ALA A 270 25.77 5.23 -9.88
C ALA A 270 24.67 5.92 -9.05
N SER A 271 23.81 6.70 -9.71
CA SER A 271 22.67 7.40 -9.12
C SER A 271 21.37 6.58 -9.17
N GLY A 272 21.42 5.30 -9.57
CA GLY A 272 20.25 4.43 -9.67
C GLY A 272 19.34 4.69 -10.88
N SER A 273 19.86 5.36 -11.91
CA SER A 273 19.18 5.69 -13.17
C SER A 273 19.86 5.01 -14.37
N SER A 274 19.47 5.35 -15.59
CA SER A 274 20.16 4.96 -16.82
C SER A 274 20.37 6.17 -17.74
N PRO A 275 21.37 6.15 -18.63
CA PRO A 275 21.57 7.22 -19.62
C PRO A 275 20.31 7.55 -20.43
N GLY A 276 19.56 6.53 -20.85
CA GLY A 276 18.29 6.71 -21.56
C GLY A 276 17.23 7.44 -20.72
N ILE A 277 17.14 7.15 -19.41
CA ILE A 277 16.20 7.85 -18.50
C ILE A 277 16.60 9.32 -18.35
N GLU A 278 17.88 9.61 -18.13
CA GLU A 278 18.36 10.98 -17.96
C GLU A 278 18.16 11.81 -19.24
N ALA A 279 18.40 11.24 -20.42
CA ALA A 279 18.14 11.92 -21.69
C ALA A 279 16.65 12.22 -21.92
N VAL A 280 15.75 11.29 -21.60
CA VAL A 280 14.31 11.54 -21.67
C VAL A 280 13.87 12.56 -20.62
N ARG A 281 14.51 12.58 -19.44
CA ARG A 281 14.28 13.62 -18.43
C ARG A 281 14.65 14.98 -18.98
N ASP A 282 15.84 15.14 -19.55
CA ASP A 282 16.28 16.41 -20.15
C ASP A 282 15.30 16.89 -21.23
N ALA A 283 14.79 15.98 -22.07
CA ALA A 283 13.76 16.32 -23.05
C ALA A 283 12.45 16.77 -22.39
N ALA A 284 11.98 16.04 -21.37
CA ALA A 284 10.75 16.38 -20.65
C ALA A 284 10.85 17.72 -19.90
N GLU A 285 12.00 18.01 -19.28
CA GLU A 285 12.31 19.29 -18.66
C GLU A 285 12.35 20.41 -19.72
N GLY A 286 12.97 20.17 -20.88
CA GLY A 286 12.97 21.13 -22.00
C GLY A 286 11.57 21.44 -22.54
N ILE A 287 10.71 20.43 -22.66
CA ILE A 287 9.33 20.57 -23.15
C ILE A 287 8.45 21.33 -22.16
N THR A 288 8.59 21.01 -20.86
CA THR A 288 7.67 21.51 -19.83
C THR A 288 8.18 22.75 -19.10
N GLY A 289 9.49 23.00 -19.13
CA GLY A 289 10.16 24.00 -18.31
C GLY A 289 10.21 23.66 -16.81
N LEU A 290 9.85 22.43 -16.42
CA LEU A 290 9.86 21.98 -15.03
C LEU A 290 11.19 21.30 -14.70
N THR A 291 11.67 21.46 -13.48
CA THR A 291 12.74 20.61 -12.93
C THR A 291 12.14 19.33 -12.39
N ILE A 292 12.67 18.17 -12.80
CA ILE A 292 12.10 16.85 -12.54
C ILE A 292 13.11 15.98 -11.77
N PRO A 293 13.13 16.06 -10.43
CA PRO A 293 14.10 15.33 -9.61
C PRO A 293 13.79 13.82 -9.49
N TYR A 294 12.55 13.41 -9.76
CA TYR A 294 12.11 12.02 -9.58
C TYR A 294 11.72 11.39 -10.90
N PHE A 295 11.92 10.07 -10.99
CA PHE A 295 11.38 9.28 -12.08
C PHE A 295 10.87 7.92 -11.60
N ALA A 296 9.99 7.32 -12.39
CA ALA A 296 9.56 5.94 -12.26
C ALA A 296 9.44 5.34 -13.67
N LEU A 297 10.07 4.18 -13.88
CA LEU A 297 9.94 3.41 -15.12
C LEU A 297 9.25 2.09 -14.79
N ILE A 298 8.17 1.80 -15.51
CA ILE A 298 7.42 0.55 -15.39
C ILE A 298 7.39 -0.09 -16.77
N ASP A 299 7.82 -1.34 -16.86
CA ASP A 299 7.72 -2.11 -18.09
C ASP A 299 6.32 -2.75 -18.24
N MET A 300 6.04 -3.33 -19.40
CA MET A 300 4.73 -3.94 -19.67
C MET A 300 4.37 -5.05 -18.66
N GLN A 301 5.35 -5.84 -18.21
CA GLN A 301 5.10 -6.88 -17.20
C GLN A 301 4.80 -6.26 -15.84
N GLY A 302 5.59 -5.27 -15.41
CA GLY A 302 5.36 -4.54 -14.17
C GLY A 302 3.99 -3.83 -14.16
N ALA A 303 3.51 -3.38 -15.31
CA ALA A 303 2.16 -2.81 -15.43
C ALA A 303 1.06 -3.87 -15.22
N VAL A 304 1.23 -5.09 -15.72
CA VAL A 304 0.31 -6.22 -15.48
C VAL A 304 0.33 -6.59 -14.00
N ASP A 305 1.52 -6.76 -13.42
CA ASP A 305 1.69 -7.10 -12.01
C ASP A 305 1.05 -6.05 -11.08
N LEU A 306 1.13 -4.76 -11.44
CA LEU A 306 0.50 -3.67 -10.71
C LEU A 306 -1.04 -3.72 -10.78
N ILE A 307 -1.62 -4.15 -11.91
CA ILE A 307 -3.09 -4.28 -12.06
C ILE A 307 -3.63 -5.48 -11.26
N ASP A 308 -2.86 -6.56 -11.18
CA ASP A 308 -3.25 -7.79 -10.47
C ASP A 308 -3.15 -7.70 -8.94
N ALA A 309 -2.36 -6.75 -8.42
CA ALA A 309 -2.05 -6.57 -6.98
C ALA A 309 -3.15 -5.89 -6.14
#